data_AF-A0A1F5ZNY0-F1
#
_entry.id   AF-A0A1F5ZNY0-F1
#
_cell.length_a   1.000
_cell.length_b   1.000
_cell.length_c   1.000
_cell.angle_alpha   90.00
_cell.angle_beta   90.00
_cell.angle_gamma   90.00
#
_symmetry.space_group_name_H-M   'P 1'
#
loop_
_entity.id
_entity.type
_entity.pdbx_description
1 polymer ?
#
loop_
_entity_poly.entity_id
_entity_poly.type
_entity_poly.pdbx_seq_one_letter_code
_entity_poly.pdbx_strand_id
1 'polypeptide(L)'
;MASNNSDYLKRNESLDFGTILSPNNPNKAQLLLATIPSNDRQYKVAKKILNELLNNKMKAQNHLLAQCITPTVKGRNYKSRRFRISDYKEDKSTYDTRIKNCLKTIRKHIKYLGYTVKFNNQFSEIVAK
;
A
#
# COMPACT_ATOMS: atom_id res chain seq x y z
N MET A 1 25.92 8.25 13.11
CA MET A 1 24.62 7.99 13.76
C MET A 1 23.88 6.93 12.97
N ALA A 2 24.12 5.65 13.28
CA ALA A 2 23.45 4.51 12.67
C ALA A 2 22.81 3.70 13.79
N SER A 3 21.53 3.94 14.06
CA SER A 3 20.73 3.06 14.90
C SER A 3 19.26 3.31 14.59
N ASN A 4 18.53 2.24 14.24
CA ASN A 4 17.06 2.12 14.30
C ASN A 4 16.55 0.86 13.55
N ASN A 5 17.38 0.19 12.75
CA ASN A 5 16.97 -1.05 12.06
C ASN A 5 17.17 -2.33 12.90
N SER A 6 18.04 -2.34 13.91
CA SER A 6 18.33 -3.55 14.70
C SER A 6 17.24 -3.90 15.71
N ASP A 7 16.54 -2.91 16.25
CA ASP A 7 15.62 -3.13 17.38
C ASP A 7 14.24 -3.62 16.93
N TYR A 8 13.87 -3.38 15.68
CA TYR A 8 12.65 -3.96 15.08
C TYR A 8 12.82 -5.44 14.74
N LEU A 9 14.03 -5.88 14.36
CA LEU A 9 14.29 -7.29 14.06
C LEU A 9 14.33 -8.13 15.34
N LYS A 10 14.91 -7.60 16.43
CA LYS A 10 15.04 -8.31 17.72
C LYS A 10 13.71 -8.54 18.47
N ARG A 11 12.67 -7.75 18.23
CA ARG A 11 11.36 -7.95 18.88
C ARG A 11 10.47 -9.02 18.22
N ASN A 12 10.87 -9.55 17.07
CA ASN A 12 10.06 -10.49 16.29
C ASN A 12 10.64 -11.92 16.26
N GLU A 13 11.67 -12.21 17.06
CA GLU A 13 12.31 -13.55 17.10
C GLU A 13 11.43 -14.64 17.73
N SER A 14 10.30 -14.27 18.34
CA SER A 14 9.31 -15.20 18.91
C SER A 14 8.01 -15.30 18.10
N LEU A 15 7.94 -14.68 16.91
CA LEU A 15 6.78 -14.79 16.02
C LEU A 15 7.03 -15.92 15.02
N ASP A 16 6.33 -17.05 15.20
CA ASP A 16 6.25 -18.10 14.19
C ASP A 16 5.60 -17.52 12.92
N PHE A 17 6.45 -17.14 11.96
CA PHE A 17 6.01 -16.58 10.68
C PHE A 17 5.12 -17.58 9.91
N GLY A 18 5.20 -18.89 10.19
CA GLY A 18 4.36 -19.91 9.55
C GLY A 18 2.87 -19.73 9.86
N THR A 19 2.50 -19.44 11.10
CA THR A 19 1.10 -19.21 11.52
C THR A 19 0.58 -17.81 11.15
N ILE A 20 1.47 -16.83 11.02
CA ILE A 20 1.16 -15.45 10.63
C ILE A 20 0.82 -15.32 9.14
N LEU A 21 1.47 -16.14 8.31
CA LEU A 21 1.30 -16.14 6.86
C LEU A 21 0.10 -16.94 6.39
N SER A 22 -0.63 -17.59 7.31
CA SER A 22 -1.87 -18.31 7.01
C SER A 22 -2.92 -17.39 6.36
N PRO A 23 -3.63 -17.84 5.31
CA PRO A 23 -4.63 -17.04 4.59
C PRO A 23 -5.75 -16.48 5.50
N ASN A 24 -6.01 -17.12 6.64
CA ASN A 24 -7.10 -16.82 7.57
C ASN A 24 -6.66 -16.07 8.83
N ASN A 25 -5.43 -15.54 8.89
CA ASN A 25 -4.95 -14.87 10.11
C ASN A 25 -5.54 -13.44 10.23
N PRO A 26 -6.34 -13.13 11.28
CA PRO A 26 -6.96 -11.82 11.46
C PRO A 26 -5.94 -10.68 11.66
N ASN A 27 -4.70 -11.00 12.06
CA ASN A 27 -3.64 -10.03 12.32
C ASN A 27 -2.74 -9.76 11.10
N LYS A 28 -2.93 -10.47 9.99
CA LYS A 28 -2.13 -10.34 8.75
C LYS A 28 -2.18 -8.93 8.17
N ALA A 29 -3.35 -8.29 8.19
CA ALA A 29 -3.51 -6.91 7.72
C ALA A 29 -2.73 -5.92 8.59
N GLN A 30 -2.78 -6.08 9.91
CA GLN A 30 -2.06 -5.22 10.87
C GLN A 30 -0.54 -5.37 10.72
N LEU A 31 -0.06 -6.60 10.55
CA LEU A 31 1.36 -6.87 10.33
C LEU A 31 1.88 -6.26 9.03
N LEU A 32 1.13 -6.41 7.92
CA LEU A 32 1.49 -5.76 6.65
C LEU A 32 1.53 -4.23 6.79
N LEU A 33 0.54 -3.63 7.48
CA LEU A 33 0.51 -2.19 7.72
C LEU A 33 1.64 -1.69 8.63
N ALA A 34 2.06 -2.51 9.60
CA ALA A 34 3.15 -2.19 10.51
C ALA A 34 4.53 -2.15 9.81
N THR A 35 4.70 -2.87 8.70
CA THR A 35 5.98 -2.93 7.96
C THR A 35 6.43 -1.60 7.35
N ILE A 36 5.48 -0.72 7.04
CA ILE A 36 5.75 0.57 6.43
C ILE A 36 5.90 1.61 7.56
N PRO A 37 6.93 2.47 7.56
CA PRO A 37 7.05 3.56 8.54
C PRO A 37 5.96 4.64 8.35
N SER A 38 5.64 5.43 9.37
CA SER A 38 4.61 6.50 9.29
C SER A 38 5.18 7.92 9.15
N ASN A 39 6.50 8.04 9.09
CA ASN A 39 7.21 9.28 9.41
C ASN A 39 7.26 10.26 8.22
N ASP A 40 7.05 9.77 6.99
CA ASP A 40 7.10 10.56 5.76
C ASP A 40 5.72 10.62 5.07
N ARG A 41 5.42 11.72 4.40
CA ARG A 41 4.23 11.90 3.55
C ARG A 41 4.13 10.81 2.49
N GLN A 42 5.25 10.40 1.88
CA GLN A 42 5.27 9.32 0.91
C GLN A 42 4.77 7.99 1.52
N TYR A 43 5.23 7.65 2.72
CA TYR A 43 4.83 6.43 3.40
C TYR A 43 3.38 6.47 3.89
N LYS A 44 2.87 7.64 4.28
CA LYS A 44 1.45 7.82 4.63
C LYS A 44 0.53 7.46 3.45
N VAL A 45 0.89 7.85 2.23
CA VAL A 45 0.12 7.51 1.02
C VAL A 45 0.23 6.02 0.69
N ALA A 46 1.44 5.45 0.77
CA ALA A 46 1.66 4.02 0.58
C ALA A 46 0.84 3.18 1.59
N LYS A 47 0.77 3.59 2.86
CA LYS A 47 -0.08 2.94 3.87
C LYS A 47 -1.56 3.01 3.53
N LYS A 48 -2.06 4.16 3.05
CA LYS A 48 -3.47 4.27 2.63
C LYS A 48 -3.79 3.29 1.49
N ILE A 49 -2.91 3.20 0.49
CA ILE A 49 -3.06 2.24 -0.62
C ILE A 49 -3.01 0.80 -0.11
N LEU A 50 -2.08 0.49 0.79
CA LEU A 50 -2.00 -0.84 1.40
C LEU A 50 -3.28 -1.18 2.16
N ASN A 51 -3.79 -0.25 2.96
CA ASN A 51 -5.05 -0.42 3.69
C ASN A 51 -6.24 -0.65 2.74
N GLU A 52 -6.30 0.11 1.64
CA GLU A 52 -7.33 -0.05 0.62
C GLU A 52 -7.25 -1.44 -0.04
N LEU A 53 -6.05 -1.91 -0.37
CA LEU A 53 -5.85 -3.26 -0.89
C LEU A 53 -6.31 -4.32 0.12
N LEU A 54 -5.97 -4.16 1.40
CA LEU A 54 -6.34 -5.11 2.45
C LEU A 54 -7.86 -5.16 2.67
N ASN A 55 -8.53 -4.00 2.68
CA ASN A 55 -9.99 -3.91 2.78
C ASN A 55 -10.71 -4.56 1.59
N ASN A 56 -10.07 -4.56 0.42
CA ASN A 56 -10.61 -5.19 -0.79
C ASN A 56 -10.03 -6.60 -1.02
N LYS A 57 -9.87 -7.41 0.03
CA LYS A 57 -9.39 -8.81 -0.08
C LYS A 57 -8.06 -8.94 -0.85
N MET A 58 -7.11 -8.04 -0.57
CA MET A 58 -5.80 -7.95 -1.24
C MET A 58 -5.84 -7.55 -2.72
N LYS A 59 -6.98 -7.07 -3.26
CA LYS A 59 -7.12 -6.71 -4.68
C LYS A 59 -8.09 -5.54 -4.87
N ALA A 60 -7.59 -4.42 -5.40
CA ALA A 60 -8.40 -3.23 -5.61
C ALA A 60 -8.28 -2.69 -7.03
N GLN A 61 -9.34 -2.05 -7.52
CA GLN A 61 -9.29 -1.33 -8.79
C GLN A 61 -8.38 -0.11 -8.67
N ASN A 62 -7.60 0.19 -9.71
CA ASN A 62 -6.62 1.28 -9.69
C ASN A 62 -7.27 2.65 -9.43
N HIS A 63 -8.52 2.84 -9.88
CA HIS A 63 -9.26 4.07 -9.65
C HIS A 63 -9.61 4.29 -8.16
N LEU A 64 -9.77 3.21 -7.37
CA LEU A 64 -9.96 3.30 -5.92
C LEU A 64 -8.63 3.68 -5.26
N LEU A 65 -7.53 3.10 -5.70
CA LEU A 65 -6.19 3.46 -5.20
C LEU A 65 -5.83 4.92 -5.52
N ALA A 66 -6.28 5.44 -6.65
CA ALA A 66 -6.11 6.85 -7.02
C ALA A 66 -6.79 7.82 -6.01
N GLN A 67 -7.89 7.40 -5.36
CA GLN A 67 -8.56 8.19 -4.32
C GLN A 67 -7.66 8.36 -3.09
N CYS A 68 -6.82 7.37 -2.76
CA CYS A 68 -5.89 7.46 -1.65
C CYS A 68 -4.77 8.49 -1.87
N ILE A 69 -4.52 8.87 -3.13
CA ILE A 69 -3.40 9.73 -3.56
C ILE A 69 -3.88 11.19 -3.76
N THR A 70 -5.18 11.46 -3.81
CA THR A 70 -5.72 12.82 -4.01
C THR A 70 -5.68 13.63 -2.71
N PRO A 71 -5.16 14.89 -2.72
CA PRO A 71 -5.54 15.97 -3.63
C PRO A 71 -4.34 16.78 -4.20
N THR A 72 -3.47 16.18 -5.02
CA THR A 72 -2.28 16.88 -5.59
C THR A 72 -2.04 16.63 -7.08
N VAL A 73 -3.06 16.19 -7.81
CA VAL A 73 -2.99 16.14 -9.28
C VAL A 73 -3.68 17.42 -9.79
N LYS A 74 -2.85 18.39 -10.24
CA LYS A 74 -3.22 19.65 -10.91
C LYS A 74 -3.95 20.74 -10.11
N GLY A 75 -3.72 20.88 -8.80
CA GLY A 75 -4.32 21.99 -8.03
C GLY A 75 -5.85 21.95 -7.97
N ARG A 76 -6.49 20.86 -8.44
CA ARG A 76 -7.92 20.63 -8.28
C ARG A 76 -8.18 20.48 -6.78
N ASN A 77 -8.86 21.48 -6.22
CA ASN A 77 -9.32 21.44 -4.84
C ASN A 77 -10.46 20.43 -4.74
N TYR A 78 -10.13 19.13 -4.62
CA TYR A 78 -11.10 18.08 -4.30
C TYR A 78 -11.73 18.25 -2.90
N LYS A 79 -11.41 19.35 -2.19
CA LYS A 79 -12.10 19.78 -0.97
C LYS A 79 -13.59 20.05 -1.22
N SER A 80 -13.97 20.51 -2.41
CA SER A 80 -15.37 20.87 -2.74
C SER A 80 -16.16 19.78 -3.46
N ARG A 81 -15.50 18.77 -4.05
CA ARG A 81 -16.18 17.65 -4.72
C ARG A 81 -15.43 16.33 -4.57
N ARG A 82 -16.18 15.23 -4.43
CA ARG A 82 -15.64 13.86 -4.39
C ARG A 82 -14.92 13.52 -5.69
N PHE A 83 -13.80 12.80 -5.57
CA PHE A 83 -13.07 12.22 -6.71
C PHE A 83 -13.96 11.22 -7.46
N ARG A 84 -14.01 11.33 -8.79
CA ARG A 84 -14.82 10.44 -9.64
C ARG A 84 -13.92 9.58 -10.52
N ILE A 85 -14.48 8.49 -11.04
CA ILE A 85 -13.79 7.63 -12.01
C ILE A 85 -13.39 8.42 -13.28
N SER A 86 -14.18 9.42 -13.68
CA SER A 86 -13.83 10.30 -14.81
C SER A 86 -12.52 11.05 -14.58
N ASP A 87 -12.28 11.55 -13.35
CA ASP A 87 -11.04 12.22 -12.98
C ASP A 87 -9.83 11.28 -13.13
N TYR A 88 -9.99 10.00 -12.76
CA TYR A 88 -8.97 8.98 -12.97
C TYR A 88 -8.72 8.72 -14.47
N LYS A 89 -9.78 8.66 -15.28
CA LYS A 89 -9.65 8.40 -16.73
C LYS A 89 -8.95 9.56 -17.46
N GLU A 90 -9.25 10.81 -17.10
CA GLU A 90 -8.63 12.01 -17.70
C GLU A 90 -7.11 12.04 -17.50
N ASP A 91 -6.62 11.70 -16.31
CA ASP A 91 -5.19 11.78 -15.94
C ASP A 91 -4.61 10.39 -15.61
N LYS A 92 -5.09 9.34 -16.30
CA LYS A 92 -4.79 7.94 -15.97
C LYS A 92 -3.29 7.67 -15.83
N SER A 93 -2.49 8.12 -16.80
CA SER A 93 -1.04 7.91 -16.81
C SER A 93 -0.36 8.48 -15.55
N THR A 94 -0.78 9.67 -15.10
CA THR A 94 -0.23 10.31 -13.89
C THR A 94 -0.62 9.53 -12.64
N TYR A 95 -1.89 9.13 -12.52
CA TYR A 95 -2.34 8.32 -11.39
C TYR A 95 -1.65 6.95 -11.36
N ASP A 96 -1.59 6.26 -12.49
CA ASP A 96 -0.92 4.94 -12.60
C ASP A 96 0.55 5.04 -12.20
N THR A 97 1.25 6.08 -12.63
CA THR A 97 2.66 6.32 -12.24
C THR A 97 2.80 6.49 -10.73
N ARG A 98 1.92 7.29 -10.11
CA ARG A 98 1.94 7.50 -8.66
C ARG A 98 1.57 6.24 -7.88
N ILE A 99 0.57 5.47 -8.35
CA ILE A 99 0.18 4.18 -7.78
C ILE A 99 1.38 3.23 -7.85
N LYS A 100 2.02 3.07 -9.02
CA LYS A 100 3.20 2.22 -9.20
C LYS A 100 4.33 2.59 -8.24
N ASN A 101 4.60 3.88 -8.04
CA ASN A 101 5.62 4.32 -7.07
C ASN A 101 5.27 3.91 -5.64
N CYS A 102 4.02 4.06 -5.23
CA CYS A 102 3.57 3.61 -3.91
C CYS A 102 3.63 2.08 -3.77
N LEU A 103 3.22 1.34 -4.81
CA LEU A 103 3.32 -0.13 -4.83
C LEU A 103 4.78 -0.60 -4.76
N LYS A 104 5.72 0.10 -5.40
CA LYS A 104 7.16 -0.19 -5.29
C LYS A 104 7.64 -0.04 -3.84
N THR A 105 7.19 1.00 -3.15
CA THR A 105 7.45 1.18 -1.72
C THR A 105 6.85 0.03 -0.91
N ILE A 106 5.55 -0.27 -1.09
CA ILE A 106 4.88 -1.37 -0.39
C ILE A 106 5.64 -2.69 -0.61
N ARG A 107 5.99 -3.01 -1.86
CA ARG A 107 6.74 -4.22 -2.24
C ARG A 107 8.03 -4.37 -1.43
N LYS A 108 8.79 -3.28 -1.28
CA LYS A 108 10.06 -3.29 -0.54
C LYS A 108 9.86 -3.72 0.92
N HIS A 109 8.75 -3.31 1.53
CA HIS A 109 8.44 -3.57 2.94
C HIS A 109 7.71 -4.89 3.17
N ILE A 110 6.96 -5.44 2.21
CA ILE A 110 6.24 -6.71 2.42
C ILE A 110 6.98 -7.94 1.86
N LYS A 111 8.07 -7.75 1.11
CA LYS A 111 8.81 -8.84 0.45
C LYS A 111 9.34 -9.89 1.41
N TYR A 112 9.86 -9.49 2.58
CA TYR A 112 10.40 -10.43 3.56
C TYR A 112 9.33 -11.27 4.25
N LEU A 113 8.07 -10.83 4.19
CA LEU A 113 6.91 -11.60 4.63
C LEU A 113 6.37 -12.55 3.54
N GLY A 114 7.12 -12.77 2.45
CA GLY A 114 6.66 -13.66 1.37
C GLY A 114 5.53 -13.08 0.51
N TYR A 115 5.32 -11.76 0.50
CA TYR A 115 4.34 -11.11 -0.39
C TYR A 115 5.00 -10.31 -1.49
N THR A 116 4.30 -10.16 -2.59
CA THR A 116 4.63 -9.21 -3.66
C THR A 116 3.37 -8.48 -4.12
N VAL A 117 3.55 -7.43 -4.90
CA VAL A 117 2.46 -6.63 -5.48
C VAL A 117 2.53 -6.72 -6.99
N LYS A 118 1.37 -6.92 -7.61
CA LYS A 118 1.17 -6.88 -9.06
C LYS A 118 0.35 -5.64 -9.40
N PHE A 119 0.70 -5.02 -10.52
CA PHE A 119 -0.02 -3.87 -11.08
C PHE A 119 -0.38 -4.19 -12.53
N ASN A 120 -1.68 -4.17 -12.83
CA ASN A 120 -2.20 -4.30 -14.18
C ASN A 120 -2.98 -3.04 -14.58
N ASN A 121 -3.48 -2.99 -15.82
CA ASN A 121 -4.16 -1.79 -16.35
C ASN A 121 -5.49 -1.42 -15.66
N GLN A 122 -6.06 -2.33 -14.87
CA GLN A 122 -7.37 -2.17 -14.22
C GLN A 122 -7.31 -2.30 -12.69
N PHE A 123 -6.45 -3.17 -12.17
CA PHE A 123 -6.36 -3.49 -10.76
C PHE A 123 -4.93 -3.67 -10.30
N SER A 124 -4.75 -3.56 -9.00
CA SER A 124 -3.52 -3.93 -8.29
C SER A 124 -3.86 -4.97 -7.23
N GLU A 125 -2.95 -5.90 -6.99
CA GLU A 125 -3.16 -6.99 -6.04
C GLU A 125 -1.89 -7.33 -5.26
N ILE A 126 -2.05 -7.71 -4.00
CA ILE A 126 -1.01 -8.32 -3.16
C ILE A 126 -1.16 -9.82 -3.30
N VAL A 127 -0.08 -10.51 -3.66
CA VAL A 127 -0.05 -11.96 -3.83
C VAL A 127 1.06 -12.55 -2.98
N ALA A 128 0.82 -13.74 -2.42
CA ALA A 128 1.88 -14.53 -1.80
C ALA A 128 2.86 -14.99 -2.89
N LYS A 129 4.15 -14.99 -2.56
CA LYS A 129 5.24 -15.47 -3.41
C LYS A 129 5.54 -16.92 -3.08
#